data_AF-A0A1R1C7Z3-F1
#
_entry.id   AF-A0A1R1C7Z3-F1
#
_cell.length_a   1.000
_cell.length_b   1.000
_cell.length_c   1.000
_cell.angle_alpha   90.00
_cell.angle_beta   90.00
_cell.angle_gamma   90.00
#
_symmetry.space_group_name_H-M   'P 1'
#
loop_
_entity.id
_entity.type
_entity.pdbx_description
1 polymer ?
#
loop_
_entity_poly.entity_id
_entity_poly.type
_entity_poly.pdbx_seq_one_letter_code
_entity_poly.pdbx_strand_id
1 'polypeptide(L)' 'MRTLSDIVLIECYLDSLELDLDNDFIELLMTEMKDRKIEIPSLQSEFCIFNMSGDYLQSV' A
#
# COMPACT_ATOMS: atom_id res chain seq x y z
N MET A 1 -0.66 14.22 -3.65
CA MET A 1 -1.05 13.05 -4.47
C MET A 1 -2.36 13.25 -5.25
N ARG A 2 -3.31 14.06 -4.78
CA ARG A 2 -4.62 14.28 -5.44
C ARG A 2 -4.60 14.74 -6.91
N THR A 3 -3.45 15.22 -7.42
CA THR A 3 -3.26 15.63 -8.81
C THR A 3 -2.55 14.58 -9.67
N LEU A 4 -2.00 13.52 -9.07
CA LEU A 4 -1.40 12.41 -9.81
C LEU A 4 -2.50 11.67 -10.57
N SER A 5 -2.21 11.30 -11.82
CA SER A 5 -3.07 10.35 -12.54
C SER A 5 -2.99 8.98 -11.89
N ASP A 6 -4.02 8.16 -12.07
CA ASP A 6 -4.10 6.83 -11.47
C ASP A 6 -2.94 5.93 -11.92
N ILE A 7 -2.52 6.03 -13.19
CA ILE A 7 -1.36 5.29 -13.73
C ILE A 7 -0.08 5.67 -12.98
N VAL A 8 0.17 6.97 -12.83
CA VAL A 8 1.38 7.44 -12.13
C VAL A 8 1.34 7.08 -10.64
N LEU A 9 0.15 7.08 -10.02
CA LEU A 9 0.00 6.67 -8.63
C LEU A 9 0.34 5.18 -8.44
N ILE A 10 -0.10 4.32 -9.38
CA ILE A 10 0.22 2.88 -9.40
C ILE A 10 1.73 2.68 -9.62
N GLU A 11 2.33 3.36 -10.60
CA GLU A 11 3.78 3.28 -10.86
C GLU A 11 4.59 3.70 -9.63
N CYS A 12 4.25 4.83 -9.01
CA CYS A 12 4.92 5.25 -7.78
C CYS A 12 4.80 4.20 -6.66
N TYR A 13 3.67 3.52 -6.54
CA TYR A 13 3.50 2.46 -5.55
C TYR A 13 4.43 1.26 -5.84
N LEU A 14 4.46 0.78 -7.08
CA LEU A 14 5.31 -0.35 -7.48
C LEU A 14 6.80 -0.02 -7.33
N ASP A 15 7.21 1.17 -7.76
CA ASP A 15 8.59 1.64 -7.60
C ASP A 15 8.97 1.75 -6.12
N SER A 16 8.02 2.19 -5.26
CA SER A 16 8.27 2.30 -3.82
C SER A 16 8.49 0.94 -3.16
N LEU A 17 7.79 -0.09 -3.63
CA LEU A 17 8.01 -1.48 -3.19
C LEU A 17 9.36 -2.02 -3.68
N GLU A 18 9.71 -1.79 -4.96
CA GLU A 18 10.97 -2.27 -5.54
C GLU A 18 12.19 -1.62 -4.87
N LEU A 19 12.06 -0.35 -4.49
CA LEU A 19 13.11 0.43 -3.85
C LEU A 19 13.15 0.29 -2.32
N ASP A 20 12.25 -0.50 -1.72
CA ASP A 20 12.11 -0.67 -0.27
C ASP A 20 12.03 0.68 0.47
N LEU A 21 11.15 1.55 -0.03
CA LEU A 21 10.90 2.86 0.57
C LEU A 21 10.12 2.72 1.89
N ASP A 22 10.02 3.84 2.61
CA ASP A 22 9.32 3.91 3.90
C ASP A 22 7.89 3.34 3.83
N ASN A 23 7.57 2.46 4.77
CA ASN A 23 6.25 1.85 4.91
C ASN A 23 5.14 2.90 5.10
N ASP A 24 5.43 4.01 5.80
CA ASP A 24 4.47 5.10 5.99
C ASP A 24 4.12 5.76 4.65
N PHE A 25 5.11 5.86 3.74
CA PHE A 25 4.91 6.39 2.39
C PHE A 25 4.11 5.42 1.51
N ILE A 26 4.42 4.12 1.60
CA ILE A 26 3.70 3.06 0.88
C ILE A 26 2.23 3.02 1.34
N GLU A 27 1.97 3.11 2.64
CA GLU A 27 0.60 3.14 3.19
C GLU A 27 -0.18 4.37 2.71
N LEU A 28 0.48 5.52 2.59
CA LEU A 28 -0.13 6.74 2.07
C LEU A 28 -0.56 6.59 0.61
N LEU A 29 0.27 5.94 -0.22
CA LEU A 29 -0.08 5.62 -1.62
C LEU A 29 -1.26 4.66 -1.68
N MET A 30 -1.25 3.59 -0.88
CA MET A 30 -2.37 2.64 -0.81
C MET A 30 -3.68 3.29 -0.37
N THR A 31 -3.62 4.19 0.60
CA THR A 31 -4.80 4.92 1.11
C THR A 31 -5.42 5.75 0.00
N GLU A 32 -4.61 6.53 -0.73
CA GLU A 32 -5.09 7.32 -1.85
C GLU A 32 -5.67 6.44 -2.98
N MET A 33 -5.06 5.29 -3.26
CA MET A 33 -5.57 4.33 -4.26
C MET A 33 -6.90 3.70 -3.85
N LYS A 34 -7.06 3.38 -2.56
CA LYS A 34 -8.30 2.87 -1.98
C LYS A 34 -9.42 3.92 -2.05
N ASP A 35 -9.12 5.17 -1.72
CA ASP A 35 -10.08 6.28 -1.81
C ASP A 35 -10.58 6.49 -3.25
N ARG A 36 -9.71 6.24 -4.24
CA ARG A 36 -10.05 6.30 -5.68
C ARG A 36 -10.65 5.01 -6.24
N LYS A 37 -10.74 3.95 -5.43
CA LYS A 37 -11.22 2.61 -5.83
C LYS A 37 -10.42 2.00 -6.99
N ILE A 38 -9.10 2.24 -6.99
CA ILE A 38 -8.19 1.61 -7.95
C ILE A 38 -7.97 0.17 -7.50
N GLU A 39 -8.40 -0.78 -8.31
CA GLU A 39 -8.17 -2.20 -8.07
C GLU A 39 -6.87 -2.65 -8.74
N ILE A 40 -5.89 -3.11 -7.95
CA ILE A 40 -4.71 -3.82 -8.46
C ILE A 40 -4.92 -5.32 -8.19
N PRO A 41 -5.14 -6.15 -9.24
CA PRO A 41 -5.39 -7.57 -9.09
C PRO A 41 -4.26 -8.35 -8.39
N SER A 42 -3.00 -7.93 -8.55
CA SER A 42 -1.85 -8.60 -7.93
C SER A 42 -1.71 -8.33 -6.43
N LEU A 43 -2.15 -7.17 -5.95
CA LEU A 43 -2.05 -6.80 -4.53
C LEU A 43 -3.13 -7.42 -3.65
N GLN A 44 -4.29 -7.77 -4.22
CA GLN A 44 -5.37 -8.40 -3.46
C GLN A 44 -4.93 -9.73 -2.81
N SER A 45 -3.91 -10.40 -3.36
CA SER A 45 -3.33 -11.60 -2.76
C SER A 45 -2.40 -11.32 -1.56
N GLU A 46 -1.82 -10.13 -1.48
CA GLU A 46 -0.86 -9.74 -0.43
C GLU A 46 -1.51 -8.91 0.69
N PHE A 47 -2.69 -8.32 0.45
CA PHE A 47 -3.51 -7.70 1.50
C PHE A 47 -3.96 -8.73 2.57
N CYS A 48 -3.95 -10.03 2.27
CA CYS A 48 -4.14 -11.07 3.27
C CYS A 48 -2.91 -11.28 4.19
N ILE A 49 -1.74 -10.75 3.82
CA ILE A 49 -0.48 -10.98 4.52
C ILE A 49 -0.18 -9.84 5.50
N PHE A 50 -0.44 -8.58 5.12
CA PHE A 50 -0.14 -7.43 6.00
C PHE A 50 -1.13 -7.25 7.17
N ASN A 51 -2.33 -7.82 7.11
CA ASN A 51 -3.28 -7.79 8.24
C ASN A 51 -3.03 -8.88 9.30
N MET A 52 -1.92 -9.64 9.23
CA MET A 52 -1.60 -10.72 10.18
C MET A 52 -0.32 -10.50 10.99
N SER A 53 0.25 -9.31 10.99
CA SER A 53 1.46 -9.00 11.77
C SER A 53 1.35 -7.63 12.43
N GLY A 54 0.76 -7.57 13.63
CA GLY A 54 0.83 -6.33 14.41
C GLY A 54 0.18 -6.28 15.79
N ASP A 55 -0.94 -6.95 16.04
CA ASP A 55 -1.53 -6.98 17.39
C ASP A 55 -1.14 -8.28 18.10
N TYR A 56 -0.08 -8.27 18.92
CA TYR A 56 0.08 -9.06 20.16
C TYR A 56 1.43 -8.73 20.84
N LEU A 57 1.58 -7.51 21.33
CA LEU A 57 2.43 -7.24 22.50
C LEU A 57 1.51 -7.06 23.71
N GLN A 58 0.97 -8.17 24.23
CA GLN A 58 0.49 -8.22 25.61
C GLN A 58 0.56 -9.65 26.17
N SER A 59 1.73 -9.99 26.70
CA SER A 59 2.04 -11.06 27.66
C SER A 59 3.51 -10.79 28.03
N VAL A 60 3.92 -10.37 29.24
CA VAL A 60 3.51 -10.65 30.62
C VAL A 60 3.87 -9.44 31.49
#